data_AF-A0A4Q6FVG8-F1
#
_entry.id   AF-A0A4Q6FVG8-F1
#
_cell.length_a   1.000
_cell.length_b   1.000
_cell.length_c   1.000
_cell.angle_alpha   90.00
_cell.angle_beta   90.00
_cell.angle_gamma   90.00
#
_symmetry.space_group_name_H-M   'P 1'
#
loop_
_entity.id
_entity.type
_entity.pdbx_description
1 polymer ?
#
loop_
_entity_poly.entity_id
_entity_poly.type
_entity_poly.pdbx_seq_one_letter_code
_entity_poly.pdbx_strand_id
1 'polypeptide(L)'
;MNKKRWAFVVCLGMGLMGWRLIFPVRESSDHVASADDTTASFARARLMTAEDRRALKREEGEGDFKPKDRKAHSHSQSFDELKLEELILQADLWDQVSLTEVSRQLRLRDQAVVGRYFMDAMEQAGVDRSRLIAIAEVYQGAGLFNFWQKVVELKPVREHDVFLSQDLYKATRAIRLISVANPEAKDYLERMALDPSIHHNNLLLRKQAFFALKEIDLAASARILRKLPREDTLLREITAL
;
A
#
# COMPACT_ATOMS: atom_id res chain seq x y z
N MET A 1 12.17 31.08 43.48
CA MET A 1 12.31 29.77 42.79
C MET A 1 11.32 28.78 43.38
N ASN A 2 10.33 28.32 42.60
CA ASN A 2 9.14 27.61 43.10
C ASN A 2 9.38 26.11 43.32
N LYS A 3 9.36 25.67 44.59
CA LYS A 3 9.49 24.26 45.04
C LYS A 3 8.47 23.31 44.41
N LYS A 4 7.33 23.81 43.91
CA LYS A 4 6.27 23.01 43.27
C LYS A 4 6.67 22.41 41.92
N ARG A 5 7.67 22.97 41.21
CA ARG A 5 8.11 22.45 39.91
C ARG A 5 8.99 21.20 40.01
N TRP A 6 9.68 21.01 41.13
CA TRP A 6 10.55 19.84 41.32
C TRP A 6 9.77 18.55 41.62
N ALA A 7 8.65 18.64 42.33
CA ALA A 7 7.81 17.48 42.60
C ALA A 7 7.25 16.84 41.31
N PHE A 8 6.89 17.67 40.32
CA PHE A 8 6.36 17.19 39.05
C PHE A 8 7.40 16.45 38.19
N VAL A 9 8.65 16.90 38.20
CA VAL A 9 9.75 16.25 37.46
C VAL A 9 10.09 14.89 38.08
N VAL A 10 10.06 14.78 39.41
CA VAL A 10 10.37 13.53 40.11
C VAL A 10 9.28 12.47 39.90
N CYS A 11 8.00 12.86 39.86
CA CYS A 11 6.90 11.92 39.58
C CYS A 11 6.90 11.41 38.13
N LEU A 12 7.26 12.26 37.16
CA LEU A 12 7.37 11.86 35.74
C LEU A 12 8.54 10.89 35.49
N GLY A 13 9.64 11.04 36.23
CA GLY A 13 10.79 10.13 36.14
C GLY A 13 10.51 8.72 36.65
N MET A 14 9.72 8.57 37.72
CA MET A 14 9.41 7.24 38.27
C MET A 14 8.41 6.45 37.41
N GLY A 15 7.52 7.12 36.67
CA GLY A 15 6.57 6.46 35.78
C GLY A 15 7.23 5.76 34.59
N LEU A 16 8.35 6.28 34.09
CA LEU A 16 9.07 5.70 32.95
C LEU A 16 9.94 4.48 33.32
N MET A 17 10.37 4.35 34.58
CA MET A 17 11.12 3.16 35.02
C MET A 17 10.23 1.94 35.28
N GLY A 18 8.97 2.15 35.68
CA GLY A 18 8.02 1.04 35.93
C GLY A 18 7.62 0.27 34.66
N TRP A 19 7.65 0.91 33.49
CA TRP A 19 7.20 0.29 32.24
C TRP A 19 8.13 -0.85 31.79
N ARG A 20 9.43 -0.80 32.10
CA ARG A 20 10.40 -1.85 31.71
C ARG A 20 10.26 -3.17 32.47
N LEU A 21 9.47 -3.22 33.54
CA LEU A 21 9.24 -4.47 34.29
C LEU A 21 7.99 -5.24 33.82
N ILE A 22 7.15 -4.65 32.97
CA ILE A 22 5.87 -5.27 32.53
C ILE A 22 6.02 -5.99 31.17
N PHE A 23 7.06 -5.69 30.40
CA PHE A 23 7.34 -6.36 29.12
C PHE A 23 8.69 -7.09 29.17
N PRO A 24 8.72 -8.39 29.52
CA PRO A 24 9.93 -9.18 29.33
C PRO A 24 10.24 -9.26 27.84
N VAL A 25 11.43 -8.78 27.47
CA VAL A 25 12.03 -8.96 26.15
C VAL A 25 12.12 -10.46 25.90
N ARG A 26 11.33 -10.96 24.95
CA ARG A 26 11.38 -12.34 24.48
C ARG A 26 12.54 -12.45 23.50
N GLU A 27 13.70 -12.91 23.96
CA GLU A 27 14.76 -13.42 23.09
C GLU A 27 14.23 -14.68 22.38
N SER A 28 14.01 -14.60 21.06
CA SER A 28 13.84 -15.79 20.24
C SER A 28 15.20 -16.33 19.84
N SER A 29 15.49 -17.53 20.32
CA SER A 29 16.58 -18.38 19.87
C SER A 29 16.26 -18.86 18.45
N ASP A 30 17.00 -18.39 17.45
CA ASP A 30 16.86 -18.90 16.08
C ASP A 30 17.75 -20.12 15.89
N HIS A 31 17.08 -21.26 15.73
CA HIS A 31 17.65 -22.49 15.21
C HIS A 31 18.08 -22.30 13.75
N VAL A 32 19.37 -22.52 13.49
CA VAL A 32 19.95 -22.69 12.15
C VAL A 32 19.42 -23.99 11.55
N ALA A 33 18.47 -23.89 10.63
CA ALA A 33 18.06 -24.98 9.75
C ALA A 33 18.73 -24.79 8.38
N SER A 34 19.76 -25.62 8.18
CA SER A 34 20.26 -26.20 6.92
C SER A 34 19.72 -25.63 5.61
N ALA A 35 20.59 -24.90 4.91
CA ALA A 35 20.49 -24.66 3.48
C ALA A 35 21.09 -25.86 2.72
N ASP A 36 20.24 -26.72 2.17
CA ASP A 36 20.57 -27.66 1.08
C ASP A 36 19.26 -28.35 0.64
N ASP A 37 18.58 -27.80 -0.38
CA ASP A 37 17.74 -28.61 -1.30
C ASP A 37 17.08 -27.82 -2.45
N THR A 38 17.14 -26.49 -2.47
CA THR A 38 16.40 -25.70 -3.47
C THR A 38 17.14 -25.45 -4.79
N THR A 39 18.41 -25.86 -4.90
CA THR A 39 19.23 -25.67 -6.12
C THR A 39 19.14 -26.84 -7.11
N ALA A 40 18.59 -28.00 -6.72
CA ALA A 40 18.50 -29.17 -7.59
C ALA A 40 17.27 -29.18 -8.52
N SER A 41 16.21 -28.42 -8.22
CA SER A 41 14.98 -28.42 -9.05
C SER A 41 15.05 -27.48 -10.26
N PHE A 42 15.91 -26.47 -10.23
CA PHE A 42 16.07 -25.50 -11.33
C PHE A 42 16.97 -25.99 -12.48
N ALA A 43 17.76 -27.05 -12.28
CA ALA A 43 18.63 -27.60 -13.31
C ALA A 43 17.91 -28.54 -14.30
N ARG A 44 16.68 -28.99 -14.01
CA ARG A 44 15.92 -29.95 -14.85
C ARG A 44 14.93 -29.35 -15.85
N ALA A 45 14.71 -28.03 -15.83
CA ALA A 45 13.70 -27.37 -16.68
C ALA A 45 14.24 -26.83 -18.03
N ARG A 46 15.46 -27.16 -18.45
CA ARG A 46 16.12 -26.50 -19.60
C ARG A 46 16.61 -27.39 -20.74
N LEU A 47 15.97 -28.54 -20.95
CA LEU A 47 16.20 -29.37 -22.14
C LEU A 47 14.87 -29.96 -22.65
N MET A 48 14.01 -29.09 -23.19
CA MET A 48 13.02 -29.50 -24.19
C MET A 48 13.64 -29.23 -25.56
N THR A 49 13.92 -30.29 -26.30
CA THR A 49 14.49 -30.22 -27.65
C THR A 49 13.41 -29.80 -28.65
N ALA A 50 13.83 -29.28 -29.80
CA ALA A 50 12.93 -28.84 -30.87
C ALA A 50 12.07 -29.98 -31.46
N GLU A 51 12.36 -31.24 -31.12
CA GLU A 51 11.61 -32.42 -31.55
C GLU A 51 10.32 -32.63 -30.74
N ASP A 52 10.33 -32.34 -29.43
CA ASP A 52 9.12 -32.44 -28.59
C ASP A 52 8.04 -31.42 -28.97
N ARG A 53 8.43 -30.27 -29.53
CA ARG A 53 7.50 -29.24 -30.03
C ARG A 53 6.77 -29.64 -31.31
N ARG A 54 7.27 -30.65 -32.05
CA ARG A 54 6.63 -31.13 -33.29
C ARG A 54 5.63 -32.25 -33.03
N ALA A 55 5.76 -32.97 -31.92
CA ALA A 55 4.79 -33.99 -31.51
C ALA A 55 3.47 -33.38 -31.02
N LEU A 56 3.52 -32.27 -30.27
CA LEU A 56 2.31 -31.61 -29.75
C LEU A 56 1.46 -30.90 -30.83
N LYS A 57 2.05 -30.55 -31.98
CA LYS A 57 1.33 -29.90 -33.10
C LYS A 57 0.51 -30.85 -33.97
N ARG A 58 0.54 -32.17 -33.70
CA ARG A 58 -0.21 -33.17 -34.46
C ARG A 58 -1.53 -33.60 -33.82
N GLU A 59 -1.85 -33.16 -32.61
CA GLU A 59 -3.12 -33.50 -31.93
C GLU A 59 -4.18 -32.39 -31.97
N GLU A 60 -3.88 -31.20 -32.49
CA GLU A 60 -4.86 -30.11 -32.69
C GLU A 60 -5.50 -30.13 -34.09
N GLY A 61 -5.90 -31.31 -34.55
CA GLY A 61 -6.62 -31.51 -35.81
C GLY A 61 -8.08 -31.90 -35.58
N GLU A 62 -9.00 -31.01 -35.99
CA GLU A 62 -10.43 -31.23 -36.24
C GLU A 62 -11.35 -31.47 -35.02
N GLY A 63 -11.79 -30.35 -34.44
CA GLY A 63 -13.07 -30.27 -33.74
C GLY A 63 -13.80 -29.00 -34.17
N ASP A 64 -14.85 -29.17 -34.98
CA ASP A 64 -15.73 -28.13 -35.51
C ASP A 64 -16.50 -27.44 -34.36
N PHE A 65 -15.88 -26.43 -33.73
CA PHE A 65 -16.46 -25.68 -32.62
C PHE A 65 -17.12 -24.41 -33.12
N LYS A 66 -18.43 -24.47 -33.37
CA LYS A 66 -19.28 -23.27 -33.49
C LYS A 66 -19.21 -22.48 -32.18
N PRO A 67 -18.81 -21.19 -32.19
CA PRO A 67 -18.91 -20.37 -30.99
C PRO A 67 -20.39 -20.09 -30.74
N LYS A 68 -20.99 -20.80 -29.79
CA LYS A 68 -22.22 -20.35 -29.14
C LYS A 68 -21.85 -19.11 -28.34
N ASP A 69 -22.48 -17.99 -28.67
CA ASP A 69 -22.52 -16.76 -27.89
C ASP A 69 -22.85 -17.07 -26.42
N ARG A 70 -21.83 -17.31 -25.59
CA ARG A 70 -21.96 -17.40 -24.15
C ARG A 70 -21.84 -15.99 -23.58
N LYS A 71 -22.97 -15.26 -23.59
CA LYS A 71 -23.27 -14.25 -22.57
C LYS A 71 -23.38 -14.95 -21.21
N ALA A 72 -22.25 -15.24 -20.59
CA ALA A 72 -22.17 -15.83 -19.25
C ALA A 72 -21.09 -15.12 -18.44
N HIS A 73 -21.15 -13.79 -18.33
CA HIS A 73 -20.11 -12.98 -17.66
C HIS A 73 -20.65 -11.92 -16.68
N SER A 74 -21.90 -12.00 -16.20
CA SER A 74 -22.43 -10.99 -15.25
C SER A 74 -22.92 -11.49 -13.90
N HIS A 75 -22.83 -12.80 -13.60
CA HIS A 75 -23.33 -13.35 -12.32
C HIS A 75 -22.27 -13.81 -11.34
N SER A 76 -21.03 -14.08 -11.76
CA SER A 76 -19.97 -14.45 -10.80
C SER A 76 -19.33 -13.22 -10.14
N GLN A 77 -19.20 -12.10 -10.86
CA GLN A 77 -18.62 -10.85 -10.32
C GLN A 77 -19.49 -10.27 -9.20
N SER A 78 -20.81 -10.23 -9.37
CA SER A 78 -21.72 -9.68 -8.35
C SER A 78 -21.70 -10.48 -7.04
N PHE A 79 -21.45 -11.79 -7.10
CA PHE A 79 -21.41 -12.64 -5.91
C PHE A 79 -20.11 -12.48 -5.11
N ASP A 80 -18.97 -12.31 -5.80
CA ASP A 80 -17.69 -12.07 -5.14
C ASP A 80 -17.61 -10.67 -4.51
N GLU A 81 -18.26 -9.67 -5.12
CA GLU A 81 -18.37 -8.29 -4.63
C GLU A 81 -19.24 -8.18 -3.37
N LEU A 82 -20.41 -8.82 -3.33
CA LEU A 82 -21.25 -8.85 -2.12
C LEU A 82 -20.51 -9.48 -0.93
N LYS A 83 -19.72 -10.53 -1.17
CA LYS A 83 -18.87 -11.14 -0.14
C LYS A 83 -17.68 -10.27 0.26
N LEU A 84 -17.23 -9.35 -0.58
CA LEU A 84 -16.20 -8.36 -0.22
C LEU A 84 -16.79 -7.30 0.69
N GLU A 85 -18.00 -6.84 0.36
CA GLU A 85 -18.72 -5.84 1.14
C GLU A 85 -19.03 -6.34 2.55
N GLU A 86 -19.61 -7.53 2.69
CA GLU A 86 -19.88 -8.13 4.00
C GLU A 86 -18.61 -8.26 4.85
N LEU A 87 -17.50 -8.71 4.25
CA LEU A 87 -16.21 -8.86 4.92
C LEU A 87 -15.67 -7.53 5.46
N ILE A 88 -15.78 -6.46 4.68
CA ILE A 88 -15.27 -5.12 5.03
C ILE A 88 -16.18 -4.45 6.06
N LEU A 89 -17.50 -4.64 5.96
CA LEU A 89 -18.48 -4.09 6.91
C LEU A 89 -18.40 -4.78 8.28
N GLN A 90 -18.08 -6.07 8.33
CA GLN A 90 -17.94 -6.83 9.57
C GLN A 90 -16.61 -6.60 10.29
N ALA A 91 -15.64 -5.96 9.65
CA ALA A 91 -14.35 -5.65 10.27
C ALA A 91 -14.53 -4.76 11.51
N ASP A 92 -13.96 -5.15 12.64
CA ASP A 92 -13.82 -4.25 13.78
C ASP A 92 -12.58 -3.39 13.59
N LEU A 93 -12.78 -2.08 13.42
CA LEU A 93 -11.69 -1.12 13.20
C LEU A 93 -10.82 -0.89 14.44
N TRP A 94 -11.31 -1.26 15.62
CA TRP A 94 -10.60 -1.10 16.88
C TRP A 94 -9.80 -2.35 17.26
N ASP A 95 -10.05 -3.48 16.60
CA ASP A 95 -9.34 -4.74 16.82
C ASP A 95 -8.36 -5.03 15.69
N GLN A 96 -7.07 -4.98 16.02
CA GLN A 96 -6.00 -5.30 15.08
C GLN A 96 -6.08 -6.74 14.57
N VAL A 97 -6.60 -7.69 15.37
CA VAL A 97 -6.78 -9.08 14.96
C VAL A 97 -7.85 -9.18 13.88
N SER A 98 -9.00 -8.52 14.08
CA SER A 98 -10.07 -8.40 13.08
C SER A 98 -9.56 -7.83 11.75
N LEU A 99 -8.85 -6.69 11.77
CA LEU A 99 -8.29 -6.09 10.56
C LEU A 99 -7.28 -7.01 9.85
N THR A 100 -6.47 -7.74 10.62
CA THR A 100 -5.49 -8.68 10.07
C THR A 100 -6.17 -9.87 9.41
N GLU A 101 -7.25 -10.40 9.99
CA GLU A 101 -8.01 -11.51 9.42
C GLU A 101 -8.73 -11.09 8.14
N VAL A 102 -9.36 -9.92 8.13
CA VAL A 102 -9.97 -9.33 6.92
C VAL A 102 -8.92 -9.18 5.82
N SER A 103 -7.75 -8.59 6.15
CA SER A 103 -6.62 -8.47 5.22
C SER A 103 -6.15 -9.82 4.69
N ARG A 104 -6.05 -10.85 5.55
CA ARG A 104 -5.68 -12.21 5.15
C ARG A 104 -6.68 -12.78 4.15
N GLN A 105 -7.97 -12.59 4.37
CA GLN A 105 -9.00 -13.05 3.43
C GLN A 105 -8.99 -12.27 2.10
N LEU A 106 -8.70 -10.97 2.13
CA LEU A 106 -8.53 -10.18 0.90
C LEU A 106 -7.32 -10.67 0.08
N ARG A 107 -6.24 -11.13 0.73
CA ARG A 107 -5.05 -11.67 0.05
C ARG A 107 -5.30 -13.01 -0.66
N LEU A 108 -6.37 -13.71 -0.32
CA LEU A 108 -6.77 -14.94 -1.01
C LEU A 108 -7.54 -14.66 -2.31
N ARG A 109 -7.87 -13.39 -2.59
CA ARG A 109 -8.61 -12.97 -3.77
C ARG A 109 -7.69 -12.32 -4.80
N ASP A 110 -8.18 -12.21 -6.03
CA ASP A 110 -7.49 -11.46 -7.08
C ASP A 110 -7.34 -9.98 -6.67
N GLN A 111 -6.09 -9.49 -6.69
CA GLN A 111 -5.76 -8.12 -6.30
C GLN A 111 -6.45 -7.07 -7.19
N ALA A 112 -6.71 -7.37 -8.46
CA ALA A 112 -7.42 -6.48 -9.37
C ALA A 112 -8.90 -6.35 -8.99
N VAL A 113 -9.52 -7.44 -8.54
CA VAL A 113 -10.91 -7.43 -8.05
C VAL A 113 -11.01 -6.65 -6.75
N VAL A 114 -10.09 -6.88 -5.80
CA VAL A 114 -10.03 -6.11 -4.55
C VAL A 114 -9.80 -4.63 -4.84
N GLY A 115 -8.84 -4.29 -5.70
CA GLY A 115 -8.54 -2.92 -6.09
C GLY A 115 -9.75 -2.19 -6.69
N ARG A 116 -10.47 -2.85 -7.61
CA ARG A 116 -11.70 -2.30 -8.19
C ARG A 116 -12.78 -2.09 -7.13
N TYR A 117 -13.02 -3.07 -6.26
CA TYR A 117 -14.00 -2.90 -5.18
C TYR A 117 -13.69 -1.67 -4.32
N PHE A 118 -12.43 -1.49 -3.90
CA PHE A 118 -12.04 -0.36 -3.07
C PHE A 118 -12.23 0.99 -3.79
N MET A 119 -11.99 1.04 -5.10
CA MET A 119 -12.27 2.20 -5.94
C MET A 119 -13.77 2.49 -6.00
N ASP A 120 -14.58 1.50 -6.36
CA ASP A 120 -16.02 1.65 -6.52
C ASP A 120 -16.68 2.06 -5.20
N ALA A 121 -16.28 1.44 -4.09
CA ALA A 121 -16.77 1.76 -2.75
C ALA A 121 -16.39 3.19 -2.30
N MET A 122 -15.24 3.72 -2.73
CA MET A 122 -14.82 5.09 -2.42
C MET A 122 -15.67 6.15 -3.14
N GLU A 123 -16.29 5.79 -4.26
CA GLU A 123 -17.16 6.67 -5.06
C GLU A 123 -18.63 6.60 -4.63
N GLN A 124 -19.03 5.54 -3.92
CA GLN A 124 -20.39 5.38 -3.42
C GLN A 124 -20.69 6.33 -2.25
N ALA A 125 -21.86 6.95 -2.29
CA ALA A 125 -22.34 7.81 -1.21
C ALA A 125 -22.72 6.96 0.03
N GLY A 126 -22.28 7.40 1.22
CA GLY A 126 -22.61 6.74 2.48
C GLY A 126 -21.63 5.67 2.94
N VAL A 127 -20.61 5.33 2.14
CA VAL A 127 -19.55 4.41 2.56
C VAL A 127 -18.59 5.09 3.54
N ASP A 128 -18.24 4.38 4.61
CA ASP A 128 -17.25 4.81 5.59
C ASP A 128 -15.84 4.75 4.99
N ARG A 129 -15.33 5.93 4.59
CA ARG A 129 -13.99 6.06 4.00
C ARG A 129 -12.88 5.68 4.96
N SER A 130 -13.01 6.00 6.25
CA SER A 130 -12.00 5.70 7.25
C SER A 130 -11.85 4.18 7.43
N ARG A 131 -12.96 3.44 7.36
CA ARG A 131 -12.96 1.97 7.29
C ARG A 131 -12.18 1.42 6.10
N LEU A 132 -12.47 1.94 4.90
CA LEU A 132 -11.73 1.53 3.69
C LEU A 132 -10.24 1.80 3.82
N ILE A 133 -9.86 3.00 4.28
CA ILE A 133 -8.44 3.39 4.44
C ILE A 133 -7.75 2.51 5.49
N ALA A 134 -8.40 2.22 6.62
CA ALA A 134 -7.85 1.37 7.67
C ALA A 134 -7.61 -0.06 7.19
N ILE A 135 -8.58 -0.66 6.48
CA ILE A 135 -8.44 -2.02 5.95
C ILE A 135 -7.38 -2.05 4.83
N ALA A 136 -7.37 -1.04 3.94
CA ALA A 136 -6.39 -0.91 2.87
C ALA A 136 -4.95 -0.81 3.42
N GLU A 137 -4.76 -0.08 4.52
CA GLU A 137 -3.47 0.09 5.19
C GLU A 137 -2.88 -1.23 5.70
N VAL A 138 -3.74 -2.16 6.15
CA VAL A 138 -3.33 -3.50 6.60
C VAL A 138 -3.19 -4.48 5.43
N TYR A 139 -4.01 -4.34 4.38
CA TYR A 139 -3.95 -5.20 3.20
C TYR A 139 -2.66 -5.01 2.39
N GLN A 140 -2.30 -3.77 2.04
CA GLN A 140 -1.09 -3.39 1.29
C GLN A 140 -0.90 -4.10 -0.06
N GLY A 141 -1.98 -4.54 -0.72
CA GLY A 141 -1.87 -5.15 -2.05
C GLY A 141 -1.52 -4.15 -3.15
N ALA A 142 -0.77 -4.60 -4.16
CA ALA A 142 -0.35 -3.75 -5.28
C ALA A 142 -1.53 -3.25 -6.13
N GLY A 143 -2.64 -3.99 -6.16
CA GLY A 143 -3.90 -3.60 -6.79
C GLY A 143 -4.56 -2.35 -6.21
N LEU A 144 -4.10 -1.85 -5.04
CA LEU A 144 -4.65 -0.64 -4.42
C LEU A 144 -4.03 0.66 -4.93
N PHE A 145 -3.16 0.64 -5.95
CA PHE A 145 -2.49 1.85 -6.41
C PHE A 145 -3.48 2.99 -6.74
N ASN A 146 -4.47 2.72 -7.60
CA ASN A 146 -5.47 3.70 -8.00
C ASN A 146 -6.31 4.21 -6.81
N PHE A 147 -6.59 3.32 -5.84
CA PHE A 147 -7.28 3.69 -4.61
C PHE A 147 -6.48 4.71 -3.81
N TRP A 148 -5.18 4.49 -3.63
CA TRP A 148 -4.33 5.44 -2.90
C TRP A 148 -4.14 6.76 -3.63
N GLN A 149 -4.07 6.76 -4.97
CA GLN A 149 -4.08 7.99 -5.75
C GLN A 149 -5.38 8.79 -5.51
N LYS A 150 -6.52 8.10 -5.53
CA LYS A 150 -7.81 8.72 -5.24
C LYS A 150 -7.84 9.35 -3.85
N VAL A 151 -7.30 8.69 -2.83
CA VAL A 151 -7.17 9.23 -1.46
C VAL A 151 -6.35 10.52 -1.45
N VAL A 152 -5.22 10.56 -2.18
CA VAL A 152 -4.39 11.77 -2.30
C VAL A 152 -5.15 12.93 -2.96
N GLU A 153 -6.04 12.62 -3.90
CA GLU A 153 -6.79 13.61 -4.67
C GLU A 153 -8.10 14.07 -4.00
N LEU A 154 -8.47 13.48 -2.86
CA LEU A 154 -9.68 13.84 -2.13
C LEU A 154 -9.63 15.31 -1.70
N LYS A 155 -10.65 16.08 -2.08
CA LYS A 155 -10.78 17.45 -1.60
C LYS A 155 -11.00 17.47 -0.08
N PRO A 156 -10.34 18.38 0.65
CA PRO A 156 -10.70 18.60 2.05
C PRO A 156 -12.16 19.00 2.15
N VAL A 157 -12.92 18.32 3.03
CA VAL A 157 -14.32 18.67 3.30
C VAL A 157 -14.38 19.97 4.11
N ARG A 158 -13.34 20.25 4.90
CA ARG A 158 -13.15 21.48 5.69
C ARG A 158 -11.67 21.88 5.67
N GLU A 159 -11.38 23.17 5.75
CA GLU A 159 -10.00 23.72 5.68
C GLU A 159 -9.04 23.17 6.75
N HIS A 160 -9.53 22.55 7.83
CA HIS A 160 -8.73 22.03 8.95
C HIS A 160 -9.02 20.56 9.24
N ASP A 161 -9.26 19.76 8.21
CA ASP A 161 -9.49 18.34 8.38
C ASP A 161 -8.19 17.61 8.80
N VAL A 162 -7.98 17.49 10.11
CA VAL A 162 -6.82 16.81 10.69
C VAL A 162 -6.76 15.34 10.23
N PHE A 163 -7.91 14.70 10.03
CA PHE A 163 -7.98 13.32 9.56
C PHE A 163 -7.48 13.18 8.13
N LEU A 164 -7.76 14.17 7.28
CA LEU A 164 -7.24 14.19 5.91
C LEU A 164 -5.70 14.19 5.89
N SER A 165 -5.04 14.94 6.79
CA SER A 165 -3.58 14.94 6.85
C SER A 165 -2.98 13.57 7.17
N GLN A 166 -3.66 12.79 8.03
CA GLN A 166 -3.25 11.41 8.36
C GLN A 166 -3.51 10.46 7.18
N ASP A 167 -4.66 10.58 6.54
CA ASP A 167 -5.03 9.76 5.38
C ASP A 167 -4.09 10.01 4.19
N LEU A 168 -3.72 11.27 3.95
CA LEU A 168 -2.74 11.66 2.94
C LEU A 168 -1.35 11.08 3.22
N TYR A 169 -0.93 11.08 4.49
CA TYR A 169 0.32 10.45 4.91
C TYR A 169 0.28 8.93 4.68
N LYS A 170 -0.81 8.26 5.07
CA LYS A 170 -1.01 6.82 4.85
C LYS A 170 -0.98 6.47 3.37
N ALA A 171 -1.67 7.25 2.54
CA ALA A 171 -1.70 7.07 1.09
C ALA A 171 -0.31 7.24 0.47
N THR A 172 0.41 8.31 0.82
CA THR A 172 1.77 8.55 0.32
C THR A 172 2.72 7.41 0.72
N ARG A 173 2.61 6.93 1.97
CA ARG A 173 3.39 5.77 2.45
C ARG A 173 3.03 4.49 1.71
N ALA A 174 1.76 4.25 1.42
CA ALA A 174 1.32 3.07 0.68
C ALA A 174 1.80 3.11 -0.79
N ILE A 175 1.70 4.27 -1.44
CA ILE A 175 2.23 4.48 -2.80
C ILE A 175 3.75 4.25 -2.82
N ARG A 176 4.49 4.72 -1.80
CA ARG A 176 5.92 4.40 -1.64
C ARG A 176 6.18 2.89 -1.63
N LEU A 177 5.43 2.12 -0.85
CA LEU A 177 5.60 0.66 -0.79
C LEU A 177 5.29 0.00 -2.14
N ILE A 178 4.22 0.42 -2.80
CA ILE A 178 3.83 -0.10 -4.12
C ILE A 178 4.87 0.25 -5.19
N SER A 179 5.48 1.43 -5.11
CA SER A 179 6.44 1.93 -6.11
C SER A 179 7.75 1.15 -6.20
N VAL A 180 8.04 0.30 -5.22
CA VAL A 180 9.17 -0.65 -5.28
C VAL A 180 9.01 -1.62 -6.47
N ALA A 181 7.78 -2.03 -6.77
CA ALA A 181 7.46 -2.97 -7.85
C ALA A 181 6.66 -2.34 -9.01
N ASN A 182 6.08 -1.16 -8.81
CA ASN A 182 5.24 -0.48 -9.80
C ASN A 182 5.87 0.86 -10.24
N PRO A 183 6.41 0.96 -11.48
CA PRO A 183 6.96 2.21 -12.02
C PRO A 183 5.95 3.36 -12.07
N GLU A 184 4.67 3.09 -12.31
CA GLU A 184 3.63 4.11 -12.38
C GLU A 184 3.43 4.80 -11.02
N ALA A 185 3.53 4.05 -9.93
CA ALA A 185 3.46 4.60 -8.58
C ALA A 185 4.67 5.49 -8.27
N LYS A 186 5.84 5.15 -8.80
CA LYS A 186 7.03 5.99 -8.69
C LYS A 186 6.87 7.29 -9.48
N ASP A 187 6.38 7.22 -10.71
CA ASP A 187 6.11 8.39 -11.54
C ASP A 187 5.05 9.30 -10.90
N TYR A 188 4.06 8.71 -10.22
CA TYR A 188 3.08 9.47 -9.45
C TYR A 188 3.72 10.22 -8.28
N LEU A 189 4.61 9.60 -7.50
CA LEU A 189 5.36 10.31 -6.46
C LEU A 189 6.24 11.42 -7.03
N GLU A 190 6.85 11.21 -8.21
CA GLU A 190 7.66 12.26 -8.86
C GLU A 190 6.78 13.46 -9.23
N ARG A 191 5.59 13.21 -9.78
CA ARG A 191 4.59 14.24 -10.07
C ARG A 191 4.13 14.95 -8.80
N MET A 192 3.77 14.22 -7.74
CA MET A 192 3.34 14.82 -6.47
C MET A 192 4.39 15.77 -5.87
N ALA A 193 5.68 15.46 -6.00
CA ALA A 193 6.75 16.31 -5.50
C ALA A 193 6.94 17.57 -6.35
N LEU A 194 6.83 17.46 -7.68
CA LEU A 194 7.05 18.55 -8.63
C LEU A 194 5.83 19.47 -8.76
N ASP A 195 4.66 18.88 -8.95
CA ASP A 195 3.38 19.54 -9.25
C ASP A 195 2.26 18.81 -8.50
N PRO A 196 2.04 19.10 -7.21
CA PRO A 196 0.99 18.46 -6.44
C PRO A 196 -0.39 18.85 -6.98
N SER A 197 -1.40 18.01 -6.71
CA SER A 197 -2.77 18.27 -7.18
C SER A 197 -3.26 19.67 -6.76
N ILE A 198 -4.15 20.25 -7.58
CA ILE A 198 -4.72 21.61 -7.38
C ILE A 198 -5.38 21.75 -5.99
N HIS A 199 -5.86 20.65 -5.44
CA HIS A 199 -6.54 20.61 -4.13
C HIS A 199 -5.57 20.59 -2.95
N HIS A 200 -4.31 20.24 -3.22
CA HIS A 200 -3.30 19.99 -2.21
C HIS A 200 -1.95 20.55 -2.63
N ASN A 201 -1.88 21.84 -2.99
CA ASN A 201 -0.60 22.55 -3.13
C ASN A 201 0.04 22.79 -1.75
N ASN A 202 0.26 21.71 -1.02
CA ASN A 202 0.73 21.66 0.33
C ASN A 202 2.18 21.17 0.31
N LEU A 203 3.08 22.03 0.77
CA LEU A 203 4.49 21.74 0.98
C LEU A 203 4.70 20.41 1.74
N LEU A 204 3.82 20.08 2.69
CA LEU A 204 3.89 18.84 3.45
C LEU A 204 3.82 17.60 2.55
N LEU A 205 2.84 17.54 1.65
CA LEU A 205 2.66 16.42 0.73
C LEU A 205 3.82 16.31 -0.24
N ARG A 206 4.28 17.46 -0.78
CA ARG A 206 5.45 17.50 -1.66
C ARG A 206 6.71 16.97 -0.95
N LYS A 207 6.92 17.35 0.31
CA LYS A 207 8.02 16.83 1.17
C LYS A 207 7.89 15.34 1.39
N GLN A 208 6.70 14.85 1.74
CA GLN A 208 6.46 13.42 1.97
C GLN A 208 6.75 12.60 0.71
N ALA A 209 6.27 13.04 -0.45
CA ALA A 209 6.54 12.40 -1.74
C ALA A 209 8.04 12.41 -2.08
N PHE A 210 8.72 13.54 -1.86
CA PHE A 210 10.16 13.64 -2.05
C PHE A 210 10.94 12.66 -1.16
N PHE A 211 10.64 12.59 0.14
CA PHE A 211 11.33 11.68 1.05
C PHE A 211 11.01 10.22 0.74
N ALA A 212 9.75 9.91 0.40
CA ALA A 212 9.36 8.60 -0.07
C ALA A 212 10.21 8.16 -1.28
N LEU A 213 10.43 9.05 -2.25
CA LEU A 213 11.31 8.80 -3.40
C LEU A 213 12.77 8.68 -3.02
N LYS A 214 13.28 9.54 -2.12
CA LYS A 214 14.68 9.50 -1.67
C LYS A 214 15.05 8.14 -1.06
N GLU A 215 14.11 7.51 -0.36
CA GLU A 215 14.31 6.21 0.27
C GLU A 215 14.32 5.03 -0.72
N ILE A 216 13.65 5.15 -1.87
CA ILE A 216 13.51 4.07 -2.86
C ILE A 216 14.38 4.26 -4.11
N ASP A 217 14.59 5.50 -4.54
CA ASP A 217 15.41 5.89 -5.69
C ASP A 217 16.02 7.28 -5.45
N LEU A 218 17.25 7.26 -4.94
CA LEU A 218 18.03 8.48 -4.70
C LEU A 218 18.23 9.29 -5.99
N ALA A 219 18.39 8.65 -7.14
CA ALA A 219 18.58 9.34 -8.41
C ALA A 219 17.30 10.09 -8.83
N ALA A 220 16.11 9.51 -8.63
CA ALA A 220 14.83 10.20 -8.83
C ALA A 220 14.71 11.45 -7.96
N SER A 221 15.03 11.34 -6.68
CA SER A 221 15.01 12.50 -5.77
C SER A 221 15.97 13.60 -6.21
N ALA A 222 17.17 13.26 -6.70
CA ALA A 222 18.12 14.24 -7.22
C ALA A 222 17.62 14.91 -8.51
N ARG A 223 16.94 14.17 -9.40
CA ARG A 223 16.30 14.74 -10.60
C ARG A 223 15.22 15.75 -10.22
N ILE A 224 14.43 15.48 -9.19
CA ILE A 224 13.40 16.41 -8.70
C ILE A 224 14.05 17.72 -8.26
N LEU A 225 15.06 17.69 -7.39
CA LEU A 225 15.72 18.92 -6.92
C LEU A 225 16.29 19.78 -8.06
N ARG A 226 16.76 19.15 -9.15
CA ARG A 226 17.25 19.87 -10.34
C ARG A 226 16.14 20.49 -11.19
N LYS A 227 14.93 19.92 -11.15
CA LYS A 227 13.78 20.41 -11.90
C LYS A 227 13.03 21.53 -11.17
N LEU A 228 13.16 21.62 -9.85
CA LEU A 228 12.53 22.67 -9.05
C LEU A 228 13.14 24.05 -9.36
N PRO A 229 12.33 25.10 -9.51
CA PRO A 229 12.82 26.47 -9.55
C PRO A 229 13.64 26.82 -8.31
N ARG A 230 14.59 27.76 -8.43
CA ARG A 230 15.45 28.18 -7.31
C ARG A 230 14.65 28.76 -6.15
N GLU A 231 13.54 29.42 -6.46
CA GLU A 231 12.63 30.03 -5.50
C GLU A 231 11.61 29.01 -4.95
N ASP A 232 11.61 27.76 -5.39
CA ASP A 232 10.63 26.78 -4.92
C ASP A 232 10.78 26.50 -3.41
N THR A 233 9.65 26.51 -2.69
CA THR A 233 9.62 26.32 -1.23
C THR A 233 10.12 24.94 -0.80
N LEU A 234 9.82 23.89 -1.57
CA LEU A 234 10.32 22.54 -1.30
C LEU A 234 11.86 22.51 -1.42
N LEU A 235 12.40 23.12 -2.47
CA LEU A 235 13.85 23.19 -2.66
C LEU A 235 14.53 23.90 -1.49
N ARG A 236 14.04 25.10 -1.12
CA ARG A 236 14.58 25.90 -0.01
C ARG A 236 14.62 25.09 1.29
N GLU A 237 13.52 24.42 1.63
CA GLU A 237 13.39 23.63 2.86
C GLU A 237 14.29 22.40 2.90
N ILE A 238 14.48 21.71 1.76
CA ILE A 238 15.35 20.52 1.72
C ILE A 238 16.83 20.92 1.79
N THR A 239 17.21 22.05 1.19
CA THR A 239 18.62 22.51 1.17
C THR A 239 19.03 23.34 2.39
N ALA A 240 18.08 23.80 3.20
CA ALA A 240 18.35 24.50 4.45
C ALA A 240 18.68 23.55 5.62
N LEU A 241 18.49 22.24 5.41
CA LEU A 241 18.87 21.16 6.31
C LEU A 241 20.27 20.64 5.97
#